data_AF-A0A2J7VLX1-F1
#
_entry.id   AF-A0A2J7VLX1-F1
#
_cell.length_a   1.000
_cell.length_b   1.000
_cell.length_c   1.000
_cell.angle_alpha   90.00
_cell.angle_beta   90.00
_cell.angle_gamma   90.00
#
_symmetry.space_group_name_H-M   'P 1'
#
loop_
_entity.id
_entity.type
_entity.pdbx_description
1 polymer ?
#
loop_
_entity_poly.entity_id
_entity_poly.type
_entity_poly.pdbx_seq_one_letter_code
_entity_poly.pdbx_strand_id
1 'polypeptide(L)'
;MPGPAQVEQRIRGKALQYLRRRVLERDGYLCQCPLCQAGQPLKLTSATAEVDHIVPLYQGGTNQMTNLRALHIDCHARITAEQAQARYQGWKP
;
A
#
# COMPACT_ATOMS: atom_id res chain seq x y z
N MET A 1 12.71 19.13 -16.65
CA MET A 1 13.17 17.79 -16.21
C MET A 1 12.58 17.53 -14.85
N PRO A 2 11.79 16.47 -14.61
CA PRO A 2 11.37 16.16 -13.25
C PRO A 2 12.63 15.76 -12.46
N GLY A 3 12.89 16.47 -11.36
CA GLY A 3 14.04 16.21 -10.48
C GLY A 3 13.98 14.82 -9.85
N PRO A 4 15.08 14.35 -9.22
CA PRO A 4 15.12 13.01 -8.64
C PRO A 4 13.96 12.87 -7.64
N ALA A 5 13.04 11.94 -7.93
CA ALA A 5 11.95 11.61 -7.04
C ALA A 5 12.56 11.30 -5.67
N GLN A 6 12.24 12.11 -4.67
CA GLN A 6 12.71 11.89 -3.30
C GLN A 6 12.09 10.57 -2.84
N VAL A 7 12.85 9.47 -2.97
CA VAL A 7 12.40 8.16 -2.53
C VAL A 7 12.27 8.23 -1.02
N GLU A 8 11.04 8.38 -0.55
CA GLU A 8 10.80 8.52 0.88
C GLU A 8 11.20 7.22 1.59
N GLN A 9 11.88 7.35 2.72
CA GLN A 9 12.38 6.19 3.44
C GLN A 9 11.22 5.38 4.01
N ARG A 10 11.35 4.04 3.97
CA ARG A 10 10.37 3.16 4.63
C ARG A 10 10.41 3.37 6.15
N ILE A 11 9.25 3.63 6.74
CA ILE A 11 9.08 3.73 8.20
C ILE A 11 9.25 2.33 8.82
N ARG A 12 9.94 2.25 9.96
CA ARG A 12 10.23 0.99 10.68
C ARG A 12 9.88 1.09 12.17
N GLY A 13 9.84 -0.06 12.85
CA GLY A 13 9.70 -0.14 14.31
C GLY A 13 8.39 0.43 14.86
N LYS A 14 8.45 1.12 16.00
CA LYS A 14 7.27 1.67 16.70
C LYS A 14 6.49 2.69 15.85
N ALA A 15 7.19 3.51 15.07
CA ALA A 15 6.56 4.47 14.17
C ALA A 15 5.70 3.76 13.11
N LEU A 16 6.17 2.63 12.58
CA LEU A 16 5.41 1.81 11.64
C LEU A 16 4.18 1.19 12.30
N GLN A 17 4.31 0.69 13.54
CA GLN A 17 3.17 0.14 14.30
C GLN A 17 2.09 1.20 14.54
N TYR A 18 2.49 2.42 14.91
CA TYR A 18 1.57 3.54 15.09
C TYR A 18 0.88 3.91 13.77
N LEU A 19 1.63 4.03 12.68
CA LEU A 19 1.08 4.32 11.36
C LEU A 19 0.09 3.24 10.92
N ARG A 20 0.45 1.96 11.06
CA ARG A 20 -0.41 0.83 10.72
C ARG A 20 -1.74 0.90 11.46
N ARG A 21 -1.70 1.13 12.77
CA ARG A 21 -2.92 1.28 13.56
C ARG A 21 -3.79 2.44 13.06
N ARG A 22 -3.20 3.61 12.80
CA ARG A 22 -3.95 4.77 12.30
C ARG A 22 -4.58 4.55 10.93
N VAL A 23 -3.90 3.84 10.03
CA VAL A 23 -4.45 3.50 8.71
C VAL A 23 -5.62 2.54 8.86
N LEU A 24 -5.51 1.52 9.71
CA LEU A 24 -6.59 0.56 9.97
C LEU A 24 -7.81 1.22 10.64
N GLU A 25 -7.59 2.08 11.63
CA GLU A 25 -8.66 2.84 12.30
C GLU A 25 -9.41 3.73 11.29
N ARG A 26 -8.67 4.46 10.42
CA ARG A 26 -9.26 5.30 9.37
C ARG A 26 -10.09 4.47 8.38
N ASP A 27 -9.58 3.31 7.99
CA ASP A 27 -10.19 2.43 6.99
C ASP A 27 -11.28 1.52 7.58
N GLY A 28 -11.63 1.71 8.86
CA GLY A 28 -12.66 0.94 9.54
C GLY A 28 -12.37 -0.55 9.64
N TYR A 29 -11.09 -0.93 9.60
CA TYR A 29 -10.65 -2.33 9.48
C TYR A 29 -11.24 -3.05 8.26
N LEU A 30 -11.40 -2.34 7.14
CA LEU A 30 -11.86 -2.91 5.87
C LEU A 30 -10.77 -2.80 4.81
N CYS A 31 -10.66 -3.83 3.97
CA CYS A 31 -9.75 -3.86 2.84
C CYS A 31 -10.13 -2.78 1.81
N GLN A 32 -9.18 -1.89 1.54
CA GLN A 32 -9.32 -0.77 0.61
C GLN A 32 -8.74 -1.10 -0.78
N CYS A 33 -8.67 -2.37 -1.19
CA CYS A 33 -8.28 -2.67 -2.57
C CYS A 33 -9.43 -2.35 -3.54
N PRO A 34 -9.16 -1.99 -4.82
CA PRO A 34 -10.21 -1.64 -5.78
C PRO A 34 -11.30 -2.71 -5.93
N LEU A 35 -10.94 -3.98 -5.90
CA LEU A 35 -11.90 -5.09 -6.01
C LEU A 35 -12.81 -5.20 -4.77
N CYS A 36 -12.26 -5.02 -3.57
CA CYS A 36 -13.04 -5.04 -2.33
C CYS A 36 -13.93 -3.80 -2.16
N GLN A 37 -13.49 -2.66 -2.69
CA GLN A 37 -14.30 -1.44 -2.71
C GLN A 37 -15.46 -1.52 -3.71
N ALA A 38 -15.25 -2.18 -4.86
CA ALA A 38 -16.29 -2.37 -5.88
C ALA A 38 -17.25 -3.54 -5.56
N GLY A 39 -16.82 -4.49 -4.74
CA GLY A 39 -17.57 -5.69 -4.38
C GLY A 39 -17.88 -5.76 -2.89
N GLN A 40 -17.66 -6.94 -2.31
CA GLN A 40 -17.84 -7.15 -0.87
C GLN A 40 -16.56 -6.77 -0.11
N PRO A 41 -16.65 -5.87 0.89
CA PRO A 41 -15.48 -5.48 1.67
C PRO A 41 -15.01 -6.65 2.55
N LEU A 42 -13.71 -6.93 2.48
CA LEU A 42 -13.06 -7.89 3.38
C LEU A 42 -12.74 -7.22 4.72
N LYS A 43 -13.10 -7.87 5.82
CA LYS A 43 -12.70 -7.43 7.17
C LYS A 43 -11.23 -7.74 7.40
N LEU A 44 -10.56 -6.81 8.07
CA LEU A 44 -9.14 -6.90 8.42
C LEU A 44 -9.00 -7.18 9.91
N THR A 45 -8.02 -8.00 10.24
CA THR A 45 -7.56 -8.23 11.61
C THR A 45 -6.10 -7.84 11.71
N SER A 46 -5.56 -7.70 12.92
CA SER A 46 -4.13 -7.45 13.11
C SER A 46 -3.23 -8.51 12.45
N ALA A 47 -3.73 -9.73 12.25
CA ALA A 47 -3.00 -10.82 11.61
C ALA A 47 -3.10 -10.81 10.07
N THR A 48 -4.15 -10.20 9.51
CA THR A 48 -4.42 -10.22 8.06
C THR A 48 -4.26 -8.85 7.40
N ALA A 49 -4.07 -7.80 8.19
CA ALA A 49 -3.93 -6.43 7.74
C ALA A 49 -2.50 -6.10 7.29
N GLU A 50 -2.38 -5.59 6.07
CA GLU A 50 -1.17 -4.99 5.53
C GLU A 50 -1.40 -3.54 5.14
N VAL A 51 -0.38 -2.70 5.23
CA VAL A 51 -0.44 -1.30 4.79
C VAL A 51 0.37 -1.15 3.52
N ASP A 52 -0.31 -0.71 2.48
CA ASP A 52 0.21 -0.59 1.12
C ASP A 52 0.26 0.88 0.69
N HIS A 53 1.25 1.21 -0.14
CA HIS A 53 1.35 2.51 -0.80
C HIS A 53 0.51 2.48 -2.09
N ILE A 54 -0.47 3.39 -2.21
CA ILE A 54 -1.33 3.51 -3.40
C ILE A 54 -0.45 3.82 -4.63
N VAL A 55 0.39 4.84 -4.50
CA VAL A 55 1.50 5.12 -5.43
C VAL A 55 2.77 4.56 -4.78
N PRO A 56 3.47 3.60 -5.42
CA PRO A 56 4.70 3.05 -4.88
C PRO A 56 5.80 4.10 -4.71
N LEU A 57 6.67 3.93 -3.71
CA LEU A 57 7.79 4.85 -3.44
C LEU A 57 8.70 5.08 -4.67
N TYR A 58 8.93 4.06 -5.49
CA TYR A 58 9.77 4.17 -6.70
C TYR A 58 9.12 4.99 -7.83
N GLN A 59 7.81 5.24 -7.75
CA GLN A 59 7.07 6.13 -8.66
C GLN A 59 6.83 7.51 -8.04
N GLY A 60 7.47 7.83 -6.91
CA GLY A 60 7.30 9.10 -6.20
C GLY A 60 6.20 9.09 -5.13
N GLY A 61 5.74 7.90 -4.72
CA GLY A 61 4.84 7.77 -3.57
C GLY A 61 5.44 8.28 -2.27
N THR A 62 4.58 8.70 -1.33
CA THR A 62 4.97 9.22 -0.01
C THR A 62 4.42 8.35 1.12
N ASN A 63 4.92 8.53 2.34
CA ASN A 63 4.36 7.90 3.54
C ASN A 63 3.16 8.67 4.13
N GLN A 64 2.61 9.62 3.40
CA GLN A 64 1.44 10.37 3.83
C GLN A 64 0.23 9.46 3.93
N MET A 65 -0.63 9.70 4.93
CA MET A 65 -1.84 8.92 5.14
C MET A 65 -2.69 8.80 3.86
N THR A 66 -2.78 9.86 3.06
CA THR A 66 -3.52 9.89 1.78
C THR A 66 -2.98 8.91 0.73
N ASN A 67 -1.69 8.54 0.80
CA ASN A 67 -1.06 7.56 -0.09
C ASN A 67 -0.99 6.15 0.51
N LEU A 68 -1.52 5.94 1.73
CA LEU A 68 -1.52 4.65 2.40
C LEU A 68 -2.93 4.06 2.43
N ARG A 69 -3.03 2.74 2.31
CA ARG A 69 -4.29 2.00 2.40
C ARG A 69 -4.13 0.68 3.16
N ALA A 70 -5.17 0.29 3.89
CA ALA A 70 -5.24 -1.01 4.54
C ALA A 70 -5.71 -2.09 3.55
N LEU A 71 -4.96 -3.19 3.45
CA LEU A 71 -5.24 -4.31 2.56
C LEU A 71 -5.30 -5.63 3.34
N HIS A 72 -6.07 -6.59 2.82
CA HIS A 72 -5.94 -7.98 3.24
C HIS A 72 -4.64 -8.56 2.68
N ILE A 73 -3.96 -9.44 3.42
CA ILE A 73 -2.69 -10.05 3.01
C ILE A 73 -2.74 -10.65 1.59
N ASP A 74 -3.82 -11.34 1.23
CA ASP A 74 -3.99 -11.92 -0.12
C ASP A 74 -4.17 -10.85 -1.19
N CYS A 75 -4.92 -9.79 -0.88
CA CYS A 75 -5.10 -8.65 -1.79
C CYS A 75 -3.78 -7.91 -1.99
N HIS A 76 -3.00 -7.75 -0.93
CA HIS A 76 -1.68 -7.15 -0.97
C HIS A 76 -0.70 -7.97 -1.80
N ALA A 77 -0.68 -9.30 -1.63
CA ALA A 77 0.14 -10.20 -2.43
C ALA A 77 -0.19 -10.10 -3.93
N ARG A 78 -1.47 -10.11 -4.28
CA ARG A 78 -1.94 -9.93 -5.66
C ARG A 78 -1.48 -8.59 -6.26
N ILE A 79 -1.72 -7.49 -5.55
CA ILE A 79 -1.32 -6.15 -6.01
C ILE A 79 0.21 -6.05 -6.16
N THR A 80 0.96 -6.61 -5.22
CA THR A 80 2.44 -6.63 -5.29
C THR A 80 2.92 -7.37 -6.53
N ALA A 81 2.30 -8.52 -6.85
CA ALA A 81 2.63 -9.28 -8.06
C ALA A 81 2.30 -8.50 -9.34
N GLU A 82 1.13 -7.86 -9.41
CA GLU A 82 0.73 -7.00 -10.53
C GLU A 82 1.71 -5.83 -10.74
N GLN A 83 2.11 -5.16 -9.64
CA GLN A 83 3.10 -4.08 -9.68
C GLN A 83 4.47 -4.58 -10.15
N ALA A 84 4.92 -5.74 -9.66
CA ALA A 84 6.19 -6.34 -10.09
C ALA A 84 6.18 -6.67 -11.58
N GLN A 85 5.07 -7.22 -12.09
CA GLN A 85 4.90 -7.49 -13.52
C GLN A 85 4.91 -6.21 -14.36
N ALA A 86 4.21 -5.16 -13.93
CA ALA A 86 4.21 -3.87 -14.62
C ALA A 86 5.61 -3.23 -14.69
N ARG A 87 6.42 -3.38 -13.63
CA ARG A 87 7.83 -2.93 -13.62
C ARG A 87 8.68 -3.68 -14.64
N TYR A 88 8.48 -4.99 -14.76
CA TYR A 88 9.20 -5.79 -15.76
C TYR A 88 8.81 -5.42 -17.18
N GLN A 89 7.52 -5.16 -17.44
CA GLN A 89 7.04 -4.78 -18.77
C GLN A 89 7.46 -3.36 -19.21
N GLY A 90 7.68 -2.45 -18.25
CA GLY A 90 8.20 -1.10 -18.52
C GLY A 90 9.73 -1.06 -18.71
N TRP A 91 10.44 -2.15 -18.44
CA TRP A 91 11.87 -2.29 -18.70
C TRP A 91 12.08 -2.77 -20.14
N LYS A 92 12.28 -1.84 -21.06
CA LYS A 92 12.92 -2.13 -22.36
C LYS A 92 14.43 -1.90 -22.23
N PRO A 93 15.29 -2.86 -22.64
CA PRO A 93 16.73 -2.67 -22.65
C PRO A 93 17.17 -1.53 -23.58
#